data_AF-A0A928P1L4-F1
#
_entry.id   AF-A0A928P1L4-F1
#
_cell.length_a   1.000
_cell.length_b   1.000
_cell.length_c   1.000
_cell.angle_alpha   90.00
_cell.angle_beta   90.00
_cell.angle_gamma   90.00
#
_symmetry.space_group_name_H-M   'P 1'
#
loop_
_entity.id
_entity.type
_entity.pdbx_description
1 polymer ?
#
loop_
_entity_poly.entity_id
_entity_poly.type
_entity_poly.pdbx_seq_one_letter_code
_entity_poly.pdbx_strand_id
1 'polypeptide(L)' 'MRKDYPRYTLRVSKEMLFKIKYIANFNGRTKNKEIEQTLKKHIRDFEKNFGEINVPDEISEDE' A
#
# COMPACT_ATOMS: atom_id res chain seq x y z
N MET A 1 17.89 10.74 5.77
CA MET A 1 17.58 11.05 4.35
C MET A 1 16.07 11.00 4.19
N ARG A 2 15.41 12.12 3.92
CA ARG A 2 13.96 12.12 3.62
C ARG A 2 13.80 11.41 2.27
N LYS A 3 13.15 10.24 2.28
CA LYS A 3 12.67 9.64 1.04
C LYS A 3 11.47 10.46 0.62
N ASP A 4 11.53 11.02 -0.59
CA ASP A 4 10.41 11.75 -1.17
C ASP A 4 9.44 10.71 -1.73
N TYR A 5 8.49 10.30 -0.89
CA TYR A 5 7.44 9.37 -1.29
C TYR A 5 6.19 10.17 -1.64
N PRO A 6 5.53 9.88 -2.78
CA PRO A 6 4.31 10.57 -3.16
C PRO A 6 3.25 10.40 -2.08
N ARG A 7 2.51 11.48 -1.80
CA ARG A 7 1.46 11.47 -0.78
C ARG A 7 0.15 11.04 -1.41
N TYR A 8 -0.32 9.85 -1.06
CA TYR A 8 -1.63 9.36 -1.46
C TYR A 8 -2.66 9.47 -0.32
N THR A 9 -3.77 10.16 -0.56
CA THR A 9 -4.88 10.28 0.41
C THR A 9 -5.97 9.26 0.11
N LEU A 10 -6.12 8.27 0.98
CA LEU A 10 -7.11 7.21 0.83
C LEU A 10 -8.38 7.50 1.66
N ARG A 11 -9.56 7.45 1.05
CA ARG A 11 -10.86 7.49 1.76
C ARG A 11 -11.32 6.07 2.07
N VAL A 12 -11.41 5.74 3.36
CA VAL A 12 -11.89 4.44 3.86
C VAL A 12 -12.88 4.62 4.99
N SER A 13 -13.71 3.61 5.23
CA SER A 13 -14.64 3.61 6.36
C SER A 13 -13.88 3.61 7.70
N LYS A 14 -14.51 4.18 8.74
CA LYS A 14 -13.95 4.18 10.11
C LYS A 14 -13.69 2.77 10.62
N GLU A 15 -14.58 1.83 10.28
CA GLU A 15 -14.46 0.42 10.65
C GLU A 15 -13.20 -0.22 10.03
N MET A 16 -12.96 0.03 8.74
CA MET A 16 -11.77 -0.48 8.06
C MET A 16 -10.49 0.08 8.68
N LEU A 17 -10.46 1.39 8.97
CA LEU A 17 -9.32 2.01 9.62
C LEU A 17 -9.04 1.43 11.01
N PHE A 18 -10.10 1.10 11.76
CA PHE A 18 -9.98 0.44 13.06
C PHE A 18 -9.38 -0.97 12.92
N LYS A 19 -9.87 -1.78 11.97
CA LYS A 19 -9.34 -3.14 11.71
C LYS A 19 -7.86 -3.09 11.30
N ILE A 20 -7.48 -2.16 10.42
CA ILE A 20 -6.08 -1.96 10.02
C ILE A 20 -5.23 -1.61 11.24
N LYS A 21 -5.69 -0.71 12.12
CA LYS A 21 -4.97 -0.37 13.35
C LYS A 21 -4.76 -1.59 14.24
N TYR A 22 -5.77 -2.42 14.41
CA TYR A 22 -5.70 -3.63 15.22
C TYR A 22 -4.64 -4.60 14.68
N ILE A 23 -4.69 -4.91 13.38
CA ILE A 23 -3.73 -5.81 12.72
C ILE A 23 -2.31 -5.24 12.78
N ALA A 24 -2.16 -3.94 12.53
CA ALA A 24 -0.87 -3.28 12.60
C ALA A 24 -0.24 -3.41 13.99
N ASN A 25 -1.02 -3.17 15.05
CA ASN A 25 -0.56 -3.33 16.43
C ASN A 25 -0.14 -4.78 16.73
N PHE A 26 -0.94 -5.76 16.29
CA PHE A 26 -0.62 -7.18 16.44
C PHE A 26 0.70 -7.55 15.76
N ASN A 27 0.95 -7.02 14.56
CA ASN A 27 2.17 -7.24 13.78
C ASN A 27 3.37 -6.38 14.20
N GLY A 28 3.22 -5.50 15.22
CA GLY A 28 4.27 -4.56 15.63
C GLY A 28 4.60 -3.49 14.58
N ARG A 29 3.62 -3.08 13.78
CA ARG A 29 3.76 -2.16 12.64
C ARG A 29 2.95 -0.88 12.85
N THR A 30 3.34 0.17 12.15
CA THR A 30 2.49 1.36 12.00
C THR A 30 1.34 1.06 11.04
N LYS A 31 0.23 1.80 11.14
CA LYS A 31 -0.89 1.69 10.21
C LYS A 31 -0.45 1.80 8.74
N ASN A 32 0.40 2.77 8.45
CA ASN A 32 0.92 2.99 7.09
C ASN A 32 1.78 1.80 6.63
N LYS A 33 2.59 1.22 7.52
CA LYS A 33 3.40 0.06 7.16
C LYS A 33 2.55 -1.17 6.89
N GLU A 34 1.46 -1.36 7.62
CA GLU A 34 0.52 -2.46 7.37
C GLU A 34 -0.23 -2.28 6.04
N ILE A 35 -0.62 -1.03 5.71
CA ILE A 35 -1.21 -0.69 4.40
C ILE A 35 -0.21 -0.99 3.27
N GLU A 36 1.04 -0.54 3.40
CA GLU A 36 2.11 -0.81 2.43
C GLU A 36 2.30 -2.32 2.20
N GLN A 37 2.34 -3.12 3.26
CA GLN A 37 2.48 -4.57 3.14
C GLN A 37 1.27 -5.24 2.49
N THR A 38 0.07 -4.75 2.80
CA THR A 38 -1.17 -5.23 2.18
C THR A 38 -1.17 -4.93 0.68
N LEU A 39 -0.76 -3.72 0.27
CA LEU A 39 -0.65 -3.35 -1.14
C LEU A 39 0.39 -4.20 -1.88
N LYS A 40 1.57 -4.41 -1.29
CA LYS A 40 2.60 -5.29 -1.86
C LYS A 40 2.11 -6.71 -2.05
N LYS A 41 1.39 -7.24 -1.05
CA LYS A 41 0.78 -8.56 -1.14
C LYS A 41 -0.23 -8.61 -2.28
N HIS A 42 -1.09 -7.60 -2.38
CA HIS A 42 -2.09 -7.53 -3.44
C HIS A 42 -1.46 -7.49 -4.84
N ILE A 43 -0.43 -6.65 -5.05
CA ILE A 43 0.30 -6.58 -6.33
C ILE A 43 0.91 -7.94 -6.67
N ARG A 44 1.64 -8.56 -5.74
CA ARG A 44 2.26 -9.87 -5.96
C ARG A 44 1.23 -10.96 -6.27
N ASP A 45 0.11 -10.97 -5.56
CA ASP A 45 -0.96 -11.94 -5.77
C ASP A 45 -1.66 -11.69 -7.11
N PHE A 46 -1.77 -10.44 -7.55
CA PHE A 46 -2.26 -10.08 -8.88
C PHE A 46 -1.29 -10.53 -9.98
N GLU A 47 -0.01 -10.19 -9.88
CA GLU A 47 1.03 -10.54 -10.85
C GLU A 47 1.17 -12.06 -11.01
N LYS A 48 1.05 -12.80 -9.91
CA LYS A 48 1.05 -14.27 -9.94
C LYS A 48 -0.10 -14.84 -10.78
N ASN A 49 -1.25 -14.18 -10.79
CA ASN A 49 -2.46 -14.68 -11.46
C ASN A 49 -2.62 -14.15 -12.90
N PHE A 50 -2.12 -12.95 -13.18
CA PHE A 50 -2.37 -12.23 -14.45
C PHE A 50 -1.11 -11.89 -15.24
N GLY A 51 0.09 -12.14 -14.70
CA GLY A 51 1.37 -11.74 -15.29
C GLY A 51 1.92 -10.43 -14.70
N GLU A 52 3.21 -10.18 -14.94
CA GLU A 52 3.92 -9.01 -14.39
C GLU A 52 3.38 -7.68 -14.93
N ILE A 53 3.31 -6.68 -14.05
CA ILE A 53 2.91 -5.34 -14.43
C ILE A 53 4.13 -4.61 -14.98
N ASN A 54 4.13 -4.29 -16.28
CA ASN A 54 5.18 -3.47 -16.88
C ASN A 54 5.01 -2.01 -16.42
N VAL A 55 5.94 -1.54 -15.60
CA VAL A 55 5.99 -0.15 -15.13
C VAL A 55 6.91 0.65 -16.08
N PRO A 56 6.46 1.80 -16.63
CA PRO A 56 7.32 2.66 -17.45
C PRO A 56 8.53 3.20 -16.67
N ASP A 57 9.61 3.50 -17.38
CA ASP A 57 10.83 4.07 -16.79
C ASP A 57 10.61 5.48 -16.19
N GLU A 58 9.60 6.20 -16.69
CA GLU A 58 9.15 7.49 -16.15
C GLU A 58 7.71 7.36 -15.63
N ILE A 59 7.56 7.42 -14.29
CA ILE A 59 6.25 7.51 -13.64
C ILE A 59 5.99 9.00 -13.40
N SER A 60 5.28 9.68 -14.31
CA SER A 60 4.84 11.07 -14.09
C SER A 60 3.73 11.08 -13.02
N GLU A 61 3.88 11.92 -11.99
CA GLU A 61 2.95 12.02 -10.85
C GLU A 61 1.61 12.71 -11.17
N ASP A 62 1.35 13.05 -12.44
CA ASP A 62 0.27 13.93 -12.89
C ASP A 62 -1.05 13.24 -13.29
N GLU A 63 -1.23 11.95 -13.02
CA GLU A 63 -2.51 11.24 -13.21
C GLU A 63 -3.19 10.81 -11.89
#